data_AF-A0AAU9X2D7-F1
#
_entry.id   AF-A0AAU9X2D7-F1
#
_cell.length_a   1.000
_cell.length_b   1.000
_cell.length_c   1.000
_cell.angle_alpha   90.00
_cell.angle_beta   90.00
_cell.angle_gamma   90.00
#
_symmetry.space_group_name_H-M   'P 1'
#
loop_
_entity.id
_entity.type
_entity.pdbx_description
1 polymer ?
#
loop_
_entity_poly.entity_id
_entity_poly.type
_entity_poly.pdbx_seq_one_letter_code
_entity_poly.pdbx_strand_id
1 'polypeptide(L)'
;MALSHGKILLGRFVLIFLLATQMFFFACLGIFFSVLMGHWTLEGILLSLLIFSIFIMSLIGFASLSFTWIIGKRQYYSYTWFVYTFVLIINIALVAQYLLVVDGEQDNPFGPTVFVKVLCITPFILLFFLNTAGEGGTEFHGESEWLFATMTAHIFDAVDMIDNVLNGYGNGKPTRLGAGMIGLASGCLLLAAWEFLERAHHSPGSKNGAKVYRLIGLILVNLATLIIRAVVYVDHGWRETTSIAKNIIMICTSVPELLRRIGQTSL
;
A
#
# COMPACT_ATOMS: atom_id res chain seq x y z
N MET A 1 28.02 -12.12 17.32
CA MET A 1 26.61 -11.90 17.73
C MET A 1 26.23 -10.41 17.85
N ALA A 2 27.13 -9.51 18.28
CA ALA A 2 26.87 -8.05 18.39
C ALA A 2 26.61 -7.30 17.06
N LEU A 3 27.12 -7.80 15.92
CA LEU A 3 26.92 -7.19 14.60
C LEU A 3 25.47 -7.27 14.09
N SER A 4 24.66 -8.21 14.61
CA SER A 4 23.25 -8.35 14.24
C SER A 4 22.38 -7.31 14.96
N HIS A 5 22.67 -7.02 16.22
CA HIS A 5 21.89 -6.10 17.04
C HIS A 5 22.03 -4.65 16.56
N GLY A 6 23.24 -4.24 16.14
CA GLY A 6 23.47 -2.92 15.56
C GLY A 6 22.73 -2.69 14.24
N LYS A 7 22.67 -3.70 13.35
CA LYS A 7 21.94 -3.62 12.08
C LYS A 7 20.42 -3.56 12.29
N ILE A 8 19.92 -4.32 13.26
CA ILE A 8 18.50 -4.32 13.62
C ILE A 8 18.11 -2.96 14.24
N LEU A 9 18.92 -2.44 15.16
CA LEU A 9 18.71 -1.13 15.76
C LEU A 9 18.72 -0.02 14.70
N LEU A 10 19.65 -0.07 13.75
CA LEU A 10 19.69 0.88 12.63
C LEU A 10 18.44 0.80 11.75
N GLY A 11 17.99 -0.40 11.38
CA GLY A 11 16.75 -0.59 10.62
C GLY A 11 15.52 -0.05 11.36
N ARG A 12 15.50 -0.16 12.68
CA ARG A 12 14.44 0.40 13.55
C ARG A 12 14.44 1.93 13.56
N PHE A 13 15.61 2.56 13.68
CA PHE A 13 15.72 4.01 13.59
C PHE A 13 15.27 4.54 12.23
N VAL A 14 15.68 3.86 11.14
CA VAL A 14 15.24 4.20 9.79
C VAL A 14 13.72 4.06 9.66
N LEU A 15 13.14 2.96 10.16
CA LEU A 15 11.69 2.77 10.15
C LEU A 15 10.93 3.91 10.86
N ILE A 16 11.36 4.28 12.08
CA ILE A 16 10.74 5.37 12.84
C ILE A 16 10.86 6.69 12.07
N PHE A 17 12.03 6.96 11.50
CA PHE A 17 12.26 8.17 10.71
C PHE A 17 11.36 8.23 9.47
N LEU A 18 11.20 7.11 8.75
CA LEU A 18 10.31 7.03 7.59
C LEU A 18 8.83 7.21 7.98
N LEU A 19 8.39 6.56 9.05
CA LEU A 19 7.03 6.71 9.59
C LEU A 19 6.77 8.16 10.05
N ALA A 20 7.73 8.78 10.75
CA ALA A 20 7.63 10.16 11.19
C ALA A 20 7.56 11.13 10.01
N THR A 21 8.37 10.90 8.97
CA THR A 21 8.36 11.71 7.74
C THR A 21 7.00 11.60 7.02
N GLN A 22 6.49 10.37 6.87
CA GLN A 22 5.20 10.14 6.23
C GLN A 22 4.04 10.73 7.05
N MET A 23 4.07 10.58 8.39
CA MET A 23 3.11 11.21 9.31
C MET A 23 3.12 12.72 9.20
N PHE A 24 4.30 13.34 9.26
CA PHE A 24 4.44 14.79 9.18
C PHE A 24 3.85 15.33 7.87
N PHE A 25 4.14 14.66 6.75
CA PHE A 25 3.60 15.06 5.46
C PHE A 25 2.07 14.97 5.41
N PHE A 26 1.50 13.85 5.85
CA PHE A 26 0.04 13.70 5.89
C PHE A 26 -0.62 14.68 6.87
N ALA A 27 0.02 14.99 7.99
CA ALA A 27 -0.48 16.02 8.91
C ALA A 27 -0.48 17.42 8.27
N CYS A 28 0.61 17.81 7.62
CA CYS A 28 0.69 19.08 6.89
C CYS A 28 -0.35 19.15 5.77
N LEU A 29 -0.52 18.07 5.02
CA LEU A 29 -1.47 17.99 3.93
C LEU A 29 -2.92 18.03 4.43
N GLY A 30 -3.21 17.35 5.55
CA GLY A 30 -4.51 17.42 6.21
C GLY A 30 -4.85 18.83 6.71
N ILE A 31 -3.91 19.53 7.35
CA ILE A 31 -4.09 20.93 7.78
C ILE A 31 -4.32 21.82 6.56
N PHE A 32 -3.49 21.68 5.53
CA PHE A 32 -3.62 22.46 4.29
C PHE A 32 -5.02 22.27 3.66
N PHE A 33 -5.47 21.03 3.57
CA PHE A 33 -6.79 20.68 3.05
C PHE A 33 -7.92 21.27 3.89
N SER A 34 -7.82 21.13 5.22
CA SER A 34 -8.81 21.65 6.16
C SER A 34 -8.95 23.16 6.09
N VAL A 35 -7.84 23.87 5.88
CA VAL A 35 -7.82 25.33 5.70
C VAL A 35 -8.42 25.71 4.34
N LEU A 36 -8.04 25.02 3.27
CA LEU A 36 -8.46 25.37 1.92
C LEU A 36 -9.95 25.08 1.65
N MET A 37 -10.46 23.95 2.13
CA MET A 37 -11.88 23.58 2.01
C MET A 37 -12.77 24.30 3.03
N GLY A 38 -12.19 24.95 4.03
CA GLY A 38 -12.88 25.71 5.07
C GLY A 38 -13.49 27.04 4.62
N HIS A 39 -13.43 27.37 3.32
CA HIS A 39 -13.97 28.64 2.83
C HIS A 39 -15.51 28.67 2.77
N TRP A 40 -16.07 29.50 3.67
CA TRP A 40 -17.38 30.17 3.64
C TRP A 40 -18.67 29.35 3.50
N THR A 41 -18.68 28.05 3.80
CA THR A 41 -19.93 27.27 3.96
C THR A 41 -19.87 26.31 5.16
N LEU A 42 -21.01 26.12 5.83
CA LEU A 42 -21.13 25.23 7.01
C LEU A 42 -20.83 23.76 6.64
N GLU A 43 -21.16 23.36 5.42
CA GLU A 43 -20.82 22.05 4.83
C GLU A 43 -19.30 21.89 4.62
N GLY A 44 -18.61 22.92 4.13
CA GLY A 44 -17.16 22.91 3.96
C GLY A 44 -16.40 22.78 5.29
N ILE A 45 -16.90 23.43 6.36
CA ILE A 45 -16.34 23.30 7.71
C ILE A 45 -16.54 21.89 8.26
N LEU A 46 -17.73 21.29 8.09
CA LEU A 46 -18.01 19.92 8.54
C LEU A 46 -17.11 18.90 7.82
N LEU A 47 -16.94 19.07 6.50
CA LEU A 47 -16.06 18.24 5.69
C LEU A 47 -14.59 18.41 6.10
N SER A 48 -14.15 19.64 6.36
CA SER A 48 -12.82 19.96 6.87
C SER A 48 -12.54 19.29 8.23
N LEU A 49 -13.51 19.29 9.15
CA LEU A 49 -13.41 18.63 10.45
C LEU A 49 -13.41 17.10 10.33
N LEU A 50 -14.22 16.54 9.42
CA LEU A 50 -14.23 15.10 9.15
C LEU A 50 -12.87 14.64 8.62
N ILE A 51 -12.31 15.39 7.67
CA ILE A 51 -11.00 15.11 7.07
C ILE A 51 -9.92 15.22 8.13
N PHE A 52 -9.92 16.30 8.92
CA PHE A 52 -8.99 16.47 10.04
C PHE A 52 -9.08 15.32 11.06
N SER A 53 -10.30 14.87 11.39
CA SER A 53 -10.53 13.74 12.29
C SER A 53 -9.95 12.43 11.73
N ILE A 54 -10.14 12.17 10.44
CA ILE A 54 -9.54 11.02 9.75
C ILE A 54 -8.00 11.10 9.79
N PHE A 55 -7.42 12.27 9.59
CA PHE A 55 -5.97 12.48 9.70
C PHE A 55 -5.45 12.28 11.14
N ILE A 56 -6.18 12.73 12.16
CA ILE A 56 -5.84 12.48 13.57
C ILE A 56 -5.91 11.00 13.91
N MET A 57 -6.96 10.29 13.47
CA MET A 57 -7.05 8.84 13.62
C MET A 57 -5.91 8.13 12.89
N SER A 58 -5.45 8.69 11.77
CA SER A 58 -4.27 8.22 11.06
C SER A 58 -3.02 8.35 11.93
N LEU A 59 -2.76 9.54 12.49
CA LEU A 59 -1.64 9.80 13.38
C LEU A 59 -1.65 8.87 14.60
N ILE A 60 -2.82 8.60 15.18
CA ILE A 60 -2.99 7.63 16.27
C ILE A 60 -2.64 6.21 15.79
N GLY A 61 -3.07 5.82 14.59
CA GLY A 61 -2.70 4.55 13.96
C GLY A 61 -1.18 4.40 13.76
N PHE A 62 -0.50 5.43 13.27
CA PHE A 62 0.96 5.45 13.12
C PHE A 62 1.71 5.42 14.47
N ALA A 63 1.20 6.14 15.47
CA ALA A 63 1.72 6.06 16.83
C ALA A 63 1.50 4.65 17.42
N SER A 64 0.37 4.01 17.12
CA SER A 64 0.08 2.64 17.53
C SER A 64 0.99 1.60 16.87
N LEU A 65 1.43 1.82 15.62
CA LEU A 65 2.49 1.04 14.95
C LEU A 65 3.81 1.14 15.70
N SER A 66 4.15 2.37 16.11
CA SER A 66 5.35 2.65 16.91
C SER A 66 5.26 2.06 18.31
N PHE A 67 4.05 1.89 18.86
CA PHE A 67 3.82 1.31 20.18
C PHE A 67 3.72 -0.23 20.16
N THR A 68 3.08 -0.82 19.14
CA THR A 68 3.04 -2.28 18.94
C THR A 68 4.43 -2.87 18.71
N TRP A 69 5.38 -2.03 18.29
CA TRP A 69 6.80 -2.33 18.26
C TRP A 69 7.43 -2.61 19.64
N ILE A 70 6.91 -2.06 20.73
CA ILE A 70 7.39 -2.31 22.11
C ILE A 70 6.96 -3.71 22.60
N ILE A 71 5.84 -4.22 22.08
CA ILE A 71 5.18 -5.43 22.60
C ILE A 71 5.73 -6.72 21.95
N GLY A 72 6.36 -6.63 20.77
CA GLY A 72 7.18 -7.72 20.20
C GLY A 72 6.41 -8.95 19.67
N LYS A 73 5.08 -8.91 19.55
CA LYS A 73 4.28 -10.06 19.09
C LYS A 73 3.83 -9.91 17.63
N ARG A 74 4.19 -10.89 16.79
CA ARG A 74 3.90 -10.97 15.34
C ARG A 74 2.44 -10.70 14.95
N GLN A 75 1.48 -11.21 15.71
CA GLN A 75 0.05 -11.02 15.44
C GLN A 75 -0.37 -9.56 15.53
N TYR A 76 0.18 -8.82 16.49
CA TYR A 76 -0.12 -7.39 16.66
C TYR A 76 0.47 -6.58 15.51
N TYR A 77 1.73 -6.84 15.11
CA TYR A 77 2.33 -6.18 13.95
C TYR A 77 1.48 -6.30 12.68
N SER A 78 0.89 -7.47 12.49
CA SER A 78 0.04 -7.71 11.33
C SER A 78 -1.29 -6.99 11.37
N TYR A 79 -1.91 -6.92 12.54
CA TYR A 79 -3.11 -6.13 12.73
C TYR A 79 -2.82 -4.63 12.53
N THR A 80 -1.72 -4.14 13.11
CA THR A 80 -1.38 -2.72 12.98
C THR A 80 -1.01 -2.33 11.54
N TRP A 81 -0.33 -3.21 10.80
CA TRP A 81 -0.08 -3.00 9.37
C TRP A 81 -1.38 -2.95 8.55
N PHE A 82 -2.35 -3.83 8.87
CA PHE A 82 -3.65 -3.84 8.21
C PHE A 82 -4.42 -2.55 8.47
N VAL A 83 -4.49 -2.10 9.73
CA VAL A 83 -5.11 -0.83 10.11
C VAL A 83 -4.42 0.35 9.43
N TYR A 84 -3.08 0.38 9.42
CA TYR A 84 -2.31 1.40 8.72
C TYR A 84 -2.63 1.45 7.23
N THR A 85 -2.71 0.30 6.57
CA THR A 85 -2.99 0.23 5.13
C THR A 85 -4.40 0.74 4.82
N PHE A 86 -5.38 0.36 5.64
CA PHE A 86 -6.76 0.85 5.50
C PHE A 86 -6.83 2.38 5.64
N VAL A 87 -6.15 2.92 6.64
CA VAL A 87 -6.03 4.36 6.85
C VAL A 87 -5.33 5.04 5.66
N LEU A 88 -4.23 4.47 5.17
CA LEU A 88 -3.48 4.99 4.02
C LEU A 88 -4.37 5.07 2.78
N ILE A 89 -5.24 4.09 2.54
CA ILE A 89 -6.20 4.09 1.42
C ILE A 89 -7.20 5.23 1.53
N ILE A 90 -7.74 5.49 2.71
CA ILE A 90 -8.65 6.63 2.92
C ILE A 90 -7.92 7.93 2.58
N ASN A 91 -6.68 8.08 3.05
CA ASN A 91 -5.86 9.26 2.72
C ASN A 91 -5.61 9.36 1.21
N ILE A 92 -5.27 8.26 0.54
CA ILE A 92 -5.08 8.23 -0.92
C ILE A 92 -6.35 8.67 -1.66
N ALA A 93 -7.50 8.11 -1.29
CA ALA A 93 -8.77 8.42 -1.95
C ALA A 93 -9.13 9.91 -1.78
N LEU A 94 -9.00 10.46 -0.57
CA LEU A 94 -9.29 11.87 -0.30
C LEU A 94 -8.35 12.81 -1.07
N VAL A 95 -7.04 12.54 -1.02
CA VAL A 95 -6.04 13.40 -1.67
C VAL A 95 -6.14 13.31 -3.18
N ALA A 96 -6.32 12.10 -3.73
CA ALA A 96 -6.44 11.92 -5.17
C ALA A 96 -7.72 12.57 -5.71
N GLN A 97 -8.85 12.44 -5.01
CA GLN A 97 -10.10 13.10 -5.41
C GLN A 97 -9.95 14.62 -5.47
N TYR A 98 -9.24 15.21 -4.50
CA TYR A 98 -8.99 16.64 -4.48
C TYR A 98 -8.01 17.11 -5.55
N LEU A 99 -6.90 16.41 -5.74
CA LEU A 99 -5.92 16.73 -6.79
C LEU A 99 -6.52 16.60 -8.20
N LEU A 100 -7.56 15.77 -8.35
CA LEU A 100 -8.35 15.65 -9.58
C LEU A 100 -9.48 16.67 -9.72
N VAL A 101 -9.76 17.49 -8.71
CA VAL A 101 -10.82 18.52 -8.74
C VAL A 101 -10.24 19.92 -8.79
N VAL A 102 -9.11 20.15 -8.10
CA VAL A 102 -8.41 21.44 -8.11
C VAL A 102 -7.41 21.45 -9.27
N ASP A 103 -7.89 21.82 -10.45
CA ASP A 103 -7.09 22.02 -11.65
C ASP A 103 -6.01 23.10 -11.39
N GLY A 104 -4.74 22.69 -11.39
CA GLY A 104 -3.67 23.48 -12.01
C GLY A 104 -3.25 24.83 -11.41
N GLU A 105 -3.33 25.08 -10.11
CA GLU A 105 -2.52 26.18 -9.55
C GLU A 105 -1.06 25.72 -9.39
N GLN A 106 -0.22 26.24 -10.28
CA GLN A 106 1.21 25.94 -10.47
C GLN A 106 2.09 26.16 -9.22
N ASP A 107 1.56 26.68 -8.13
CA ASP A 107 2.30 27.02 -6.91
C ASP A 107 1.80 26.27 -5.65
N ASN A 108 1.16 25.11 -5.82
CA ASN A 108 0.79 24.32 -4.64
C ASN A 108 2.00 23.49 -4.13
N PRO A 109 2.54 23.78 -2.92
CA PRO A 109 3.69 23.04 -2.37
C PRO A 109 3.43 21.54 -2.17
N PHE A 110 2.16 21.12 -2.17
CA PHE A 110 1.71 19.73 -2.00
C PHE A 110 1.12 19.12 -3.29
N GLY A 111 1.72 19.44 -4.44
CA GLY A 111 1.31 18.91 -5.73
C GLY A 111 1.38 17.38 -5.87
N PRO A 112 0.81 16.82 -6.96
CA PRO A 112 0.70 15.38 -7.19
C PRO A 112 2.05 14.66 -7.17
N THR A 113 3.09 15.28 -7.69
CA THR A 113 4.46 14.74 -7.68
C THR A 113 5.00 14.54 -6.26
N VAL A 114 4.71 15.45 -5.32
CA VAL A 114 5.19 15.33 -3.94
C VAL A 114 4.43 14.24 -3.20
N PHE A 115 3.12 14.17 -3.43
CA PHE A 115 2.27 13.12 -2.87
C PHE A 115 2.72 11.71 -3.28
N VAL A 116 2.98 11.48 -4.57
CA VAL A 116 3.50 10.20 -5.08
C VAL A 116 4.84 9.85 -4.43
N LYS A 117 5.76 10.81 -4.31
CA LYS A 117 7.06 10.58 -3.64
C LYS A 117 6.91 10.13 -2.19
N VAL A 118 5.90 10.63 -1.48
CA VAL A 118 5.62 10.24 -0.09
C VAL A 118 4.99 8.84 -0.03
N LEU A 119 4.15 8.47 -1.00
CA LEU A 119 3.66 7.10 -1.12
C LEU A 119 4.77 6.10 -1.46
N CYS A 120 5.79 6.50 -2.21
CA CYS A 120 6.99 5.68 -2.46
C CYS A 120 7.75 5.29 -1.18
N ILE A 121 7.48 5.92 -0.04
CA ILE A 121 8.06 5.56 1.26
C ILE A 121 7.42 4.27 1.82
N THR A 122 6.15 3.99 1.51
CA THR A 122 5.39 2.85 2.04
C THR A 122 6.02 1.48 1.74
N PRO A 123 6.53 1.17 0.52
CA PRO A 123 7.29 -0.06 0.28
C PRO A 123 8.50 -0.23 1.21
N PHE A 124 9.24 0.85 1.49
CA PHE A 124 10.39 0.79 2.38
C PHE A 124 9.98 0.57 3.83
N ILE A 125 8.91 1.23 4.28
CA ILE A 125 8.33 0.99 5.61
C ILE A 125 7.98 -0.49 5.74
N LEU A 126 7.29 -1.08 4.75
CA LEU A 126 6.97 -2.50 4.77
C LEU A 126 8.23 -3.37 4.87
N LEU A 127 9.24 -3.12 4.03
CA LEU A 127 10.49 -3.90 4.03
C LEU A 127 11.20 -3.85 5.38
N PHE A 128 11.36 -2.67 5.96
CA PHE A 128 11.99 -2.51 7.27
C PHE A 128 11.14 -3.10 8.39
N PHE A 129 9.82 -2.97 8.30
CA PHE A 129 8.88 -3.54 9.26
C PHE A 129 8.98 -5.07 9.30
N LEU A 130 9.03 -5.71 8.14
CA LEU A 130 9.13 -7.16 8.01
C LEU A 130 10.51 -7.70 8.38
N ASN A 131 11.59 -7.02 8.00
CA ASN A 131 12.95 -7.38 8.41
C ASN A 131 13.14 -7.31 9.94
N THR A 132 12.45 -6.38 10.60
CA THR A 132 12.54 -6.20 12.05
C THR A 132 11.67 -7.17 12.83
N ALA A 133 10.57 -7.66 12.24
CA ALA A 133 9.65 -8.61 12.87
C ALA A 133 10.21 -10.04 13.00
N GLY A 134 11.36 -10.34 12.40
CA GLY A 134 11.99 -11.66 12.35
C GLY A 134 12.72 -12.13 13.63
N GLU A 135 12.64 -11.41 14.76
CA GLU A 135 13.38 -11.77 15.99
C GLU A 135 12.87 -13.03 16.72
N GLY A 136 11.79 -13.66 16.27
CA GLY A 136 11.17 -14.81 16.93
C GLY A 136 11.56 -16.20 16.38
N GLY A 137 12.86 -16.51 16.30
CA GLY A 137 13.43 -17.89 16.34
C GLY A 137 12.77 -19.02 15.55
N THR A 138 12.03 -18.75 14.47
CA THR A 138 11.37 -19.77 13.66
C THR A 138 11.93 -19.69 12.25
N GLU A 139 12.38 -20.83 11.73
CA GLU A 139 13.02 -21.00 10.44
C GLU A 139 12.18 -20.37 9.32
N PHE A 140 12.66 -19.24 8.79
CA PHE A 140 11.89 -18.33 7.95
C PHE A 140 12.65 -17.97 6.65
N HIS A 141 13.24 -18.96 5.98
CA HIS A 141 14.20 -18.68 4.90
C HIS A 141 13.69 -18.81 3.45
N GLY A 142 12.42 -19.16 3.20
CA GLY A 142 11.93 -19.33 1.82
C GLY A 142 10.54 -18.76 1.52
N GLU A 143 9.49 -19.20 2.24
CA GLU A 143 8.13 -18.73 1.96
C GLU A 143 7.89 -17.25 2.35
N SER A 144 8.73 -16.68 3.22
CA SER A 144 8.72 -15.26 3.63
C SER A 144 9.28 -14.34 2.57
N GLU A 145 10.42 -14.68 1.98
CA GLU A 145 11.05 -13.83 0.96
C GLU A 145 10.14 -13.66 -0.27
N TRP A 146 9.49 -14.76 -0.68
CA TRP A 146 8.47 -14.70 -1.73
C TRP A 146 7.30 -13.78 -1.35
N LEU A 147 6.78 -13.89 -0.12
CA LEU A 147 5.71 -13.00 0.38
C LEU A 147 6.16 -11.53 0.37
N PHE A 148 7.39 -11.26 0.81
CA PHE A 148 7.92 -9.90 0.86
C PHE A 148 8.05 -9.32 -0.54
N ALA A 149 8.54 -10.12 -1.49
CA ALA A 149 8.60 -9.75 -2.89
C ALA A 149 7.19 -9.47 -3.45
N THR A 150 6.19 -10.31 -3.18
CA THR A 150 4.82 -10.09 -3.68
C THR A 150 4.16 -8.87 -3.08
N MET A 151 4.22 -8.69 -1.76
CA MET A 151 3.63 -7.52 -1.10
C MET A 151 4.30 -6.22 -1.56
N THR A 152 5.63 -6.20 -1.62
CA THR A 152 6.40 -5.03 -2.08
C THR A 152 6.07 -4.71 -3.54
N ALA A 153 5.97 -5.74 -4.38
CA ALA A 153 5.54 -5.61 -5.77
C ALA A 153 4.15 -4.97 -5.89
N HIS A 154 3.17 -5.42 -5.10
CA HIS A 154 1.82 -4.85 -5.11
C HIS A 154 1.76 -3.39 -4.67
N ILE A 155 2.56 -3.00 -3.67
CA ILE A 155 2.63 -1.60 -3.24
C ILE A 155 3.27 -0.74 -4.34
N PHE A 156 4.35 -1.21 -4.98
CA PHE A 156 4.93 -0.49 -6.12
C PHE A 156 3.96 -0.34 -7.28
N ASP A 157 3.17 -1.37 -7.60
CA ASP A 157 2.14 -1.28 -8.64
C ASP A 157 1.05 -0.26 -8.27
N ALA A 158 0.64 -0.22 -7.00
CA ALA A 158 -0.33 0.75 -6.51
C ALA A 158 0.20 2.19 -6.64
N VAL A 159 1.47 2.42 -6.28
CA VAL A 159 2.11 3.74 -6.39
C VAL A 159 2.25 4.16 -7.85
N ASP A 160 2.67 3.26 -8.74
CA ASP A 160 2.76 3.49 -10.19
C ASP A 160 1.40 3.88 -10.77
N MET A 161 0.33 3.15 -10.44
CA MET A 161 -1.03 3.50 -10.88
C MET A 161 -1.47 4.88 -10.38
N ILE A 162 -1.16 5.23 -9.13
CA ILE A 162 -1.51 6.54 -8.57
C ILE A 162 -0.69 7.65 -9.26
N ASP A 163 0.59 7.43 -9.51
CA ASP A 163 1.44 8.36 -10.26
C ASP A 163 0.89 8.61 -11.66
N ASN A 164 0.51 7.53 -12.35
CA ASN A 164 -0.04 7.61 -13.68
C ASN A 164 -1.39 8.32 -13.69
N VAL A 165 -2.26 8.14 -12.68
CA VAL A 165 -3.51 8.91 -12.59
C VAL A 165 -3.27 10.40 -12.33
N LEU A 166 -2.33 10.73 -11.45
CA LEU A 166 -2.13 12.11 -10.99
C LEU A 166 -1.26 12.95 -11.91
N ASN A 167 -0.20 12.37 -12.48
CA ASN A 167 0.78 13.08 -13.30
C ASN A 167 0.68 12.73 -14.80
N GLY A 168 -0.07 11.69 -15.17
CA GLY A 168 -0.15 11.20 -16.55
C GLY A 168 -1.53 11.33 -17.19
N TYR A 169 -2.45 10.49 -16.74
CA TYR A 169 -3.81 10.33 -17.22
C TYR A 169 -4.72 11.39 -16.62
N GLY A 170 -4.76 12.56 -17.25
CA GLY A 170 -5.85 13.51 -17.02
C GLY A 170 -5.50 14.97 -17.04
N ASN A 171 -4.23 15.40 -17.05
CA ASN A 171 -3.90 16.81 -16.79
C ASN A 171 -4.68 17.39 -15.58
N GLY A 172 -4.98 16.57 -14.55
CA GLY A 172 -5.84 16.95 -13.42
C GLY A 172 -7.34 16.65 -13.56
N LYS A 173 -7.85 16.09 -14.68
CA LYS A 173 -9.29 15.85 -14.87
C LYS A 173 -9.78 14.51 -14.32
N PRO A 174 -10.94 14.49 -13.62
CA PRO A 174 -11.50 13.28 -13.04
C PRO A 174 -12.14 12.43 -14.15
N THR A 175 -11.49 11.31 -14.49
CA THR A 175 -12.02 10.34 -15.46
C THR A 175 -12.47 9.07 -14.74
N ARG A 176 -13.45 8.35 -15.31
CA ARG A 176 -13.88 7.03 -14.80
C ARG A 176 -12.71 6.03 -14.72
N LEU A 177 -11.78 6.13 -15.66
CA LEU A 177 -10.56 5.32 -15.69
C LEU A 177 -9.61 5.68 -14.53
N GLY A 178 -9.41 6.96 -14.24
CA GLY A 178 -8.62 7.41 -13.09
C GLY A 178 -9.19 6.92 -11.75
N ALA A 179 -10.51 7.02 -11.56
CA ALA A 179 -11.18 6.47 -10.38
C ALA A 179 -11.02 4.94 -10.27
N GLY A 180 -11.10 4.23 -11.40
CA GLY A 180 -10.86 2.78 -11.47
C GLY A 180 -9.43 2.39 -11.10
N MET A 181 -8.44 3.16 -11.56
CA MET A 181 -7.03 2.97 -11.23
C MET A 181 -6.73 3.22 -9.74
N ILE A 182 -7.31 4.27 -9.14
CA ILE A 182 -7.21 4.51 -7.68
C ILE A 182 -7.86 3.36 -6.90
N GLY A 183 -9.01 2.86 -7.36
CA GLY A 183 -9.68 1.69 -6.79
C GLY A 183 -8.81 0.42 -6.86
N LEU A 184 -8.19 0.15 -8.01
CA LEU A 184 -7.26 -0.98 -8.15
C LEU A 184 -6.01 -0.83 -7.29
N ALA A 185 -5.41 0.37 -7.25
CA ALA A 185 -4.26 0.64 -6.39
C ALA A 185 -4.61 0.37 -4.91
N SER A 186 -5.78 0.82 -4.47
CA SER A 186 -6.30 0.55 -3.13
C SER A 186 -6.52 -0.96 -2.89
N GLY A 187 -7.04 -1.68 -3.87
CA GLY A 187 -7.17 -3.14 -3.83
C GLY A 187 -5.82 -3.86 -3.71
N CYS A 188 -4.79 -3.40 -4.42
CA CYS A 188 -3.43 -3.95 -4.31
C CYS A 188 -2.84 -3.75 -2.90
N LEU A 189 -3.04 -2.56 -2.32
CA LEU A 189 -2.64 -2.27 -0.94
C LEU A 189 -3.36 -3.17 0.07
N LEU A 190 -4.70 -3.30 -0.04
CA LEU A 190 -5.48 -4.18 0.83
C LEU A 190 -5.06 -5.64 0.69
N LEU A 191 -4.81 -6.11 -0.53
CA LEU A 191 -4.35 -7.47 -0.77
C LEU A 191 -3.02 -7.69 -0.06
N ALA A 192 -2.04 -6.80 -0.23
CA ALA A 192 -0.74 -6.90 0.45
C ALA A 192 -0.91 -6.95 1.98
N ALA A 193 -1.76 -6.10 2.55
CA ALA A 193 -2.04 -6.11 3.98
C ALA A 193 -2.74 -7.39 4.45
N TRP A 194 -3.68 -7.92 3.67
CA TRP A 194 -4.37 -9.18 3.93
C TRP A 194 -3.40 -10.37 3.90
N GLU A 195 -2.52 -10.45 2.90
CA GLU A 195 -1.52 -11.52 2.79
C GLU A 195 -0.64 -11.63 4.04
N PHE A 196 -0.30 -10.48 4.62
CA PHE A 196 0.46 -10.42 5.86
C PHE A 196 -0.37 -10.87 7.07
N LEU A 197 -1.60 -10.35 7.18
CA LEU A 197 -2.56 -10.67 8.25
C LEU A 197 -2.82 -12.17 8.35
N GLU A 198 -3.12 -12.78 7.21
CA GLU A 198 -3.41 -14.21 7.11
C GLU A 198 -2.21 -15.03 7.56
N ARG A 199 -1.00 -14.68 7.13
CA ARG A 199 0.22 -15.43 7.49
C ARG A 199 0.68 -15.22 8.92
N ALA A 200 0.40 -14.07 9.53
CA ALA A 200 0.75 -13.82 10.93
C ALA A 200 -0.14 -14.61 11.89
N HIS A 201 -1.38 -14.92 11.50
CA HIS A 201 -2.35 -15.63 12.31
C HIS A 201 -2.41 -17.14 12.06
N HIS A 202 -1.94 -17.60 10.90
CA HIS A 202 -1.94 -19.02 10.57
C HIS A 202 -0.60 -19.70 10.90
N SER A 203 -0.67 -20.76 11.70
CA SER A 203 0.45 -21.66 12.02
C SER A 203 0.96 -22.40 10.76
N PRO A 204 2.25 -22.81 10.69
CA PRO A 204 2.84 -23.57 9.57
C PRO A 204 2.17 -24.92 9.20
N GLY A 205 1.00 -25.25 9.77
CA GLY A 205 0.15 -26.37 9.37
C GLY A 205 -1.25 -25.97 8.85
N SER A 206 -1.48 -24.69 8.56
CA SER A 206 -2.80 -24.21 8.12
C SER A 206 -3.23 -24.80 6.78
N LYS A 207 -4.49 -25.25 6.74
CA LYS A 207 -5.19 -25.94 5.65
C LYS A 207 -4.89 -25.32 4.27
N ASN A 208 -4.63 -26.17 3.27
CA ASN A 208 -4.39 -25.80 1.87
C ASN A 208 -5.35 -24.73 1.31
N GLY A 209 -6.59 -24.63 1.82
CA GLY A 209 -7.57 -23.62 1.43
C GLY A 209 -7.08 -22.17 1.59
N ALA A 210 -6.44 -21.80 2.71
CA ALA A 210 -5.94 -20.45 2.95
C ALA A 210 -4.89 -20.03 1.88
N LYS A 211 -3.95 -20.93 1.60
CA LYS A 211 -2.94 -20.72 0.53
C LYS A 211 -3.58 -20.63 -0.87
N VAL A 212 -4.66 -21.37 -1.13
CA VAL A 212 -5.41 -21.33 -2.39
C VAL A 212 -6.12 -19.98 -2.58
N TYR A 213 -6.85 -19.48 -1.58
CA TYR A 213 -7.53 -18.18 -1.67
C TYR A 213 -6.54 -17.04 -1.92
N ARG A 214 -5.37 -17.08 -1.27
CA ARG A 214 -4.30 -16.12 -1.49
C ARG A 214 -3.80 -16.14 -2.94
N LEU A 215 -3.52 -17.32 -3.49
CA LEU A 215 -3.07 -17.46 -4.89
C LEU A 215 -4.15 -16.99 -5.88
N ILE A 216 -5.42 -17.26 -5.61
CA ILE A 216 -6.54 -16.77 -6.43
C ILE A 216 -6.58 -15.23 -6.39
N GLY A 217 -6.51 -14.63 -5.21
CA GLY A 217 -6.49 -13.16 -5.06
C GLY A 217 -5.31 -12.53 -5.79
N LEU A 218 -4.12 -13.13 -5.68
CA LEU A 218 -2.91 -12.73 -6.38
C LEU A 218 -3.08 -12.75 -7.90
N ILE A 219 -3.63 -13.83 -8.46
CA ILE A 219 -3.90 -13.96 -9.90
C ILE A 219 -4.93 -12.91 -10.34
N LEU A 220 -6.02 -12.75 -9.57
CA LEU A 220 -7.12 -11.86 -9.94
C LEU A 220 -6.69 -10.39 -9.94
N VAL A 221 -5.94 -9.95 -8.92
CA VAL A 221 -5.41 -8.59 -8.85
C VAL A 221 -4.39 -8.36 -9.97
N ASN A 222 -3.45 -9.28 -10.19
CA ASN A 222 -2.49 -9.13 -11.29
C ASN A 222 -3.15 -9.14 -12.68
N LEU A 223 -4.24 -9.89 -12.85
CA LEU A 223 -5.02 -9.90 -14.09
C LEU A 223 -5.77 -8.57 -14.27
N ALA A 224 -6.43 -8.06 -13.24
CA ALA A 224 -7.15 -6.79 -13.29
C ALA A 224 -6.20 -5.63 -13.60
N THR A 225 -5.04 -5.59 -12.96
CA THR A 225 -4.02 -4.56 -13.21
C THR A 225 -3.41 -4.68 -14.60
N LEU A 226 -3.21 -5.91 -15.10
CA LEU A 226 -2.79 -6.15 -16.48
C LEU A 226 -3.83 -5.62 -17.50
N ILE A 227 -5.12 -5.88 -17.28
CA ILE A 227 -6.18 -5.40 -18.18
C ILE A 227 -6.20 -3.87 -18.22
N ILE A 228 -6.18 -3.19 -17.07
CA ILE A 228 -6.19 -1.73 -17.04
C ILE A 228 -4.93 -1.16 -17.71
N ARG A 229 -3.75 -1.71 -17.42
CA ARG A 229 -2.51 -1.29 -18.08
C ARG A 229 -2.53 -1.51 -19.58
N ALA A 230 -3.14 -2.60 -20.06
CA ALA A 230 -3.30 -2.85 -21.49
C ALA A 230 -4.25 -1.83 -22.15
N VAL A 231 -5.37 -1.49 -21.51
CA VAL A 231 -6.29 -0.45 -21.99
C VAL A 231 -5.58 0.90 -22.07
N VAL A 232 -4.88 1.30 -21.00
CA VAL A 232 -4.10 2.56 -20.97
C VAL A 232 -3.00 2.56 -22.03
N TYR A 233 -2.30 1.44 -22.22
CA TYR A 233 -1.27 1.28 -23.26
C TYR A 233 -1.84 1.51 -24.67
N VAL A 234 -2.97 0.89 -24.99
CA VAL A 234 -3.61 0.98 -26.31
C VAL A 234 -4.14 2.39 -26.56
N ASP A 235 -4.85 2.97 -25.58
CA ASP A 235 -5.54 4.25 -25.77
C ASP A 235 -4.59 5.46 -25.70
N HIS A 236 -3.50 5.38 -24.92
CA HIS A 236 -2.66 6.54 -24.61
C HIS A 236 -1.19 6.36 -25.01
N GLY A 237 -0.78 5.18 -25.47
CA GLY A 237 0.59 4.93 -25.97
C GLY A 237 1.67 4.94 -24.88
N TRP A 238 1.29 4.79 -23.60
CA TRP A 238 2.20 4.85 -22.46
C TRP A 238 3.11 3.63 -22.38
N ARG A 239 4.43 3.82 -22.19
CA ARG A 239 5.40 2.72 -22.09
C ARG A 239 5.49 2.13 -20.68
N GLU A 240 4.41 1.51 -20.21
CA GLU A 240 4.42 0.69 -18.98
C GLU A 240 4.83 -0.77 -19.24
N THR A 241 5.74 -1.02 -20.18
CA THR A 241 6.08 -2.38 -20.63
C THR A 241 6.69 -3.24 -19.51
N THR A 242 7.44 -2.63 -18.59
CA THR A 242 8.05 -3.31 -17.44
C THR A 242 7.00 -3.77 -16.42
N SER A 243 5.98 -2.93 -16.20
CA SER A 243 4.85 -3.19 -15.31
C SER A 243 3.92 -4.27 -15.87
N ILE A 244 3.69 -4.28 -17.18
CA ILE A 244 2.95 -5.32 -17.90
C ILE A 244 3.69 -6.67 -17.82
N ALA A 245 4.99 -6.68 -18.12
CA ALA A 245 5.79 -7.90 -18.10
C ALA A 245 5.82 -8.55 -16.71
N LYS A 246 5.96 -7.75 -15.65
CA LYS A 246 5.91 -8.20 -14.26
C LYS A 246 4.59 -8.89 -13.92
N ASN A 247 3.46 -8.29 -14.29
CA ASN A 247 2.14 -8.88 -14.03
C ASN A 247 1.96 -10.22 -14.75
N ILE A 248 2.45 -10.34 -15.99
CA ILE A 248 2.45 -11.59 -16.76
C ILE A 248 3.29 -12.66 -16.05
N ILE A 249 4.53 -12.34 -15.65
CA ILE A 249 5.42 -13.25 -14.93
C ILE A 249 4.74 -13.75 -13.66
N MET A 250 4.16 -12.84 -12.87
CA MET A 250 3.47 -13.19 -11.62
C MET A 250 2.28 -14.14 -11.84
N ILE A 251 1.49 -13.96 -12.90
CA ILE A 251 0.40 -14.88 -13.25
C ILE A 251 0.97 -16.24 -13.67
N CYS A 252 1.97 -16.24 -14.56
CA CYS A 252 2.62 -17.46 -15.05
C CYS A 252 3.27 -18.29 -13.95
N THR A 253 3.80 -17.66 -12.89
CA THR A 253 4.36 -18.38 -11.74
C THR A 253 3.29 -18.84 -10.74
N SER A 254 2.19 -18.09 -10.60
CA SER A 254 1.16 -18.37 -9.59
C SER A 254 0.15 -19.44 -10.02
N VAL A 255 -0.17 -19.53 -11.32
CA VAL A 255 -1.15 -20.49 -11.86
C VAL A 255 -0.70 -21.95 -11.70
N PRO A 256 0.52 -22.35 -12.07
CA PRO A 256 0.98 -23.73 -11.88
C PRO A 256 1.03 -24.13 -10.40
N GLU A 257 1.44 -23.21 -9.53
CA GLU A 257 1.49 -23.45 -8.09
C GLU A 257 0.09 -23.62 -7.48
N LEU A 258 -0.89 -22.86 -7.96
CA LEU A 258 -2.30 -23.03 -7.59
C LEU A 258 -2.83 -24.41 -8.02
N LEU A 259 -2.60 -24.80 -9.27
CA LEU A 259 -3.05 -26.09 -9.81
C LEU A 259 -2.43 -27.27 -9.05
N ARG A 260 -1.13 -27.19 -8.73
CA ARG A 260 -0.44 -28.20 -7.92
C ARG A 260 -1.08 -28.37 -6.54
N ARG A 261 -1.47 -27.27 -5.90
CA ARG A 261 -2.06 -27.29 -4.54
C ARG A 261 -3.52 -27.75 -4.52
N ILE A 262 -4.30 -27.39 -5.54
CA ILE A 262 -5.67 -27.91 -5.70
C ILE A 262 -5.63 -29.43 -5.93
N GLY A 263 -4.69 -29.91 -6.77
CA GLY A 263 -4.51 -31.35 -7.02
C GLY A 263 -4.08 -32.16 -5.79
N GLN A 264 -3.43 -31.52 -4.80
CA GLN A 264 -3.08 -32.15 -3.52
C GLN A 264 -4.22 -32.15 -2.48
N THR A 265 -5.30 -31.40 -2.70
CA THR A 265 -6.49 -31.41 -1.83
C THR A 265 -7.58 -32.39 -2.26
N SER A 266 -7.47 -32.98 -3.46
CA SER A 266 -8.43 -33.93 -4.02
C SER A 266 -8.03 -35.41 -3.86
N LEU A 267 -7.02 -35.69 -3.03
CA LEU A 267 -6.47 -37.02 -2.70
C LEU A 267 -6.47 -37.19 -1.18
#